data_AF-A0A0F8Z9R6-F1
#
_entry.id   AF-A0A0F8Z9R6-F1
#
_cell.length_a   1.000
_cell.length_b   1.000
_cell.length_c   1.000
_cell.angle_alpha   90.00
_cell.angle_beta   90.00
_cell.angle_gamma   90.00
#
_symmetry.space_group_name_H-M   'P 1'
#
loop_
_entity.id
_entity.type
_entity.pdbx_description
1 polymer ?
#
loop_
_entity_poly.entity_id
_entity_poly.type
_entity_poly.pdbx_seq_one_letter_code
_entity_poly.pdbx_strand_id
1 'polypeptide(L)'
;MDFLILALATFRISSLAAGEEGPFGLFDWLRSLIGVKRDDAGKAYGTNNFTRGLTCLWCNSVWIGLLFMVGYAWQKEMTVLASYPFALSSVVMIIERWTHG
;
A
#
# COMPACT_ATOMS: atom_id res chain seq x y z
N MET A 1 6.33 -15.79 -13.45
CA MET A 1 7.22 -14.90 -12.68
C MET A 1 6.47 -13.64 -12.24
N ASP A 2 5.55 -13.16 -13.07
CA ASP A 2 4.69 -12.00 -12.84
C ASP A 2 3.93 -12.01 -11.51
N PHE A 3 3.46 -13.18 -11.06
CA PHE A 3 2.72 -13.31 -9.80
C PHE A 3 3.53 -12.86 -8.59
N LEU A 4 4.84 -13.15 -8.57
CA LEU A 4 5.74 -12.73 -7.49
C LEU A 4 5.90 -11.20 -7.50
N ILE A 5 6.11 -10.61 -8.68
CA ILE A 5 6.29 -9.16 -8.86
C ILE A 5 5.02 -8.42 -8.38
N LEU A 6 3.84 -8.89 -8.80
CA LEU A 6 2.57 -8.29 -8.40
C LEU A 6 2.30 -8.45 -6.91
N ALA A 7 2.65 -9.61 -6.31
CA ALA A 7 2.50 -9.82 -4.87
C ALA A 7 3.41 -8.89 -4.05
N LEU A 8 4.68 -8.75 -4.45
CA LEU A 8 5.65 -7.84 -3.83
C LEU A 8 5.24 -6.36 -3.98
N ALA A 9 4.76 -5.98 -5.16
CA ALA A 9 4.22 -4.64 -5.40
C ALA A 9 2.96 -4.38 -4.56
N THR A 10 2.06 -5.35 -4.46
CA THR A 10 0.85 -5.27 -3.62
C THR A 10 1.24 -5.06 -2.16
N PHE A 11 2.23 -5.79 -1.66
CA PHE A 11 2.74 -5.61 -0.31
C PHE A 11 3.30 -4.21 -0.08
N ARG A 12 4.12 -3.66 -1.00
CA ARG A 12 4.69 -2.32 -0.85
C ARG A 12 3.63 -1.23 -0.83
N ILE A 13 2.68 -1.28 -1.77
CA ILE A 13 1.59 -0.30 -1.84
C ILE A 13 0.69 -0.41 -0.62
N SER A 14 0.41 -1.63 -0.15
CA SER A 14 -0.37 -1.84 1.08
C SER A 14 0.35 -1.31 2.32
N SER A 15 1.66 -1.48 2.41
CA SER A 15 2.50 -0.92 3.49
C SER A 15 2.44 0.61 3.51
N LEU A 16 2.65 1.24 2.36
CA LEU A 16 2.58 2.69 2.19
C LEU A 16 1.19 3.23 2.57
N ALA A 17 0.14 2.56 2.10
CA ALA A 17 -1.23 2.98 2.33
C ALA A 17 -1.76 2.64 3.72
N ALA A 18 -1.10 1.74 4.49
CA ALA A 18 -1.54 1.36 5.83
C ALA A 18 -0.81 2.08 6.97
N GLY A 19 0.51 2.35 6.85
CA GLY A 19 1.28 2.76 8.03
C GLY A 19 2.48 3.69 7.84
N GLU A 20 2.97 3.91 6.62
CA GLU A 20 4.08 4.87 6.42
C GLU A 20 3.56 6.29 6.19
N GLU A 21 4.16 7.26 6.89
CA GLU A 21 4.13 8.67 6.50
C GLU A 21 4.95 8.79 5.21
N GLY A 22 4.31 8.56 4.05
CA GLY A 22 5.01 8.66 2.78
C GLY A 22 5.59 10.06 2.56
N PRO A 23 6.60 10.20 1.68
CA PRO A 23 7.30 11.45 1.46
C PRO A 23 6.31 12.59 1.13
N PHE A 24 6.58 13.78 1.69
CA PHE A 24 5.73 14.99 1.61
C PHE A 24 4.37 14.92 2.33
N GLY A 25 4.11 13.89 3.15
CA GLY A 25 2.81 13.76 3.82
C GLY A 25 1.66 13.49 2.84
N LEU A 26 1.95 13.05 1.61
CA LEU A 26 0.96 12.82 0.56
C LEU A 26 -0.11 11.81 0.99
N PHE A 27 0.29 10.79 1.76
CA PHE A 27 -0.62 9.79 2.30
C PHE A 27 -1.38 10.26 3.54
N ASP A 28 -0.88 11.28 4.25
CA ASP A 28 -1.59 11.95 5.33
C ASP A 28 -2.61 12.95 4.76
N TRP A 29 -2.24 13.64 3.67
CA TRP A 29 -3.14 14.43 2.85
C TRP A 29 -4.24 13.57 2.22
N LEU A 30 -3.90 12.44 1.59
CA LEU A 30 -4.91 11.52 1.04
C LEU A 30 -5.82 10.97 2.14
N ARG A 31 -5.28 10.60 3.31
CA ARG A 31 -6.07 10.15 4.46
C ARG A 31 -6.98 11.24 5.02
N SER A 32 -6.49 12.47 5.16
CA SER A 32 -7.32 13.61 5.61
C SER A 32 -8.39 13.98 4.59
N LEU A 33 -8.10 13.85 3.30
CA LEU A 33 -9.04 14.11 2.20
C LEU A 33 -10.15 13.05 2.12
N ILE A 34 -9.87 11.80 2.52
CA ILE A 34 -10.85 10.71 2.63
C ILE A 34 -11.53 10.71 4.03
N GLY A 35 -11.17 11.63 4.92
CA GLY A 35 -11.85 11.86 6.20
C GLY A 35 -11.31 11.07 7.40
N VAL A 36 -10.09 10.56 7.32
CA VAL A 36 -9.36 10.03 8.49
C VAL A 36 -8.84 11.23 9.28
N LYS A 37 -9.37 11.43 10.50
CA LYS A 37 -8.89 12.47 11.41
C LYS A 37 -7.90 11.85 12.40
N ARG A 38 -6.86 12.61 12.77
CA ARG A 38 -5.97 12.28 13.88
C ARG A 38 -6.55 12.90 15.15
N ASP A 39 -6.61 12.14 16.23
CA ASP A 39 -6.94 12.64 17.57
C ASP A 39 -5.74 13.39 18.15
N ASP A 40 -5.93 14.19 19.21
CA ASP A 40 -4.86 14.98 19.85
C ASP A 40 -3.71 14.11 20.41
N ALA A 41 -3.96 12.80 20.58
CA ALA A 41 -2.97 11.78 20.94
C ALA A 41 -2.19 11.20 19.74
N GLY A 42 -2.37 11.72 18.52
CA GLY A 42 -1.71 11.25 17.30
C GLY A 42 -2.28 9.94 16.72
N LYS A 43 -3.37 9.42 17.27
CA LYS A 43 -4.03 8.20 16.76
C LYS A 43 -4.95 8.54 15.59
N ALA A 44 -4.69 7.94 14.43
CA ALA A 44 -5.58 8.01 13.28
C ALA A 44 -6.84 7.19 13.54
N TYR A 45 -8.02 7.83 13.48
CA TYR A 45 -9.31 7.16 13.53
C TYR A 45 -10.08 7.38 12.23
N GLY A 46 -10.52 6.28 11.62
CA GLY A 46 -11.40 6.32 10.45
C GLY A 46 -12.80 6.71 10.87
N THR A 47 -13.34 7.79 10.30
CA THR A 47 -14.73 8.22 10.52
C THR A 47 -15.76 7.30 9.86
N ASN A 48 -15.31 6.38 8.98
CA ASN A 48 -16.16 5.46 8.24
C ASN A 48 -15.54 4.03 8.18
N ASN A 49 -16.37 2.98 8.05
CA ASN A 49 -15.89 1.59 8.02
C ASN A 49 -14.92 1.33 6.86
N PHE A 50 -15.11 2.02 5.73
CA PHE A 50 -14.21 1.97 4.57
C PHE A 50 -12.83 2.56 4.88
N THR A 51 -12.79 3.69 5.60
CA THR A 51 -11.52 4.32 6.03
C THR A 51 -10.74 3.48 7.04
N ARG A 52 -11.44 2.73 7.91
CA ARG A 52 -10.80 1.74 8.81
C ARG A 52 -10.16 0.57 8.04
N GLY A 53 -10.73 0.20 6.90
CA GLY A 53 -10.17 -0.83 6.01
C GLY A 53 -8.85 -0.40 5.37
N LEU A 54 -8.72 0.88 5.01
CA LEU A 54 -7.49 1.43 4.42
C LEU A 54 -6.36 1.60 5.44
N THR A 55 -6.69 1.83 6.72
CA THR A 55 -5.67 1.88 7.79
C THR A 55 -5.09 0.51 8.17
N CYS A 56 -5.71 -0.60 7.76
CA CYS A 56 -5.23 -1.94 8.07
C CYS A 56 -4.51 -2.54 6.86
N LEU A 57 -3.24 -2.90 7.03
CA LEU A 57 -2.40 -3.50 5.97
C LEU A 57 -3.05 -4.74 5.34
N TRP A 58 -3.67 -5.58 6.16
CA TRP A 58 -4.30 -6.82 5.74
C TRP A 58 -5.62 -6.60 5.01
N CYS A 59 -6.40 -5.61 5.43
CA CYS A 59 -7.67 -5.29 4.77
C CYS A 59 -7.43 -4.57 3.44
N ASN A 60 -6.43 -3.69 3.41
CA ASN A 60 -6.08 -2.92 2.23
C ASN A 60 -5.42 -3.77 1.13
N SER A 61 -4.67 -4.82 1.49
CA SER A 61 -4.03 -5.71 0.51
C SER A 61 -5.02 -6.44 -0.39
N VAL A 62 -6.23 -6.73 0.10
CA VAL A 62 -7.31 -7.33 -0.71
C VAL A 62 -7.76 -6.37 -1.81
N TRP A 63 -7.94 -5.09 -1.47
CA TRP A 63 -8.35 -4.06 -2.43
C TRP A 63 -7.27 -3.74 -3.46
N ILE A 64 -6.02 -3.64 -3.01
CA ILE A 64 -4.87 -3.38 -3.89
C ILE A 64 -4.61 -4.59 -4.80
N GLY A 65 -4.72 -5.81 -4.27
CA GLY A 65 -4.60 -7.04 -5.06
C GLY A 65 -5.70 -7.15 -6.11
N LEU A 66 -6.93 -6.76 -5.78
CA LEU A 66 -8.04 -6.72 -6.74
C LEU A 66 -7.79 -5.68 -7.84
N LEU A 67 -7.23 -4.51 -7.50
CA LEU A 67 -6.86 -3.48 -8.48
C LEU A 67 -5.78 -3.99 -9.46
N PHE A 68 -4.74 -4.66 -8.95
CA PHE A 68 -3.73 -5.30 -9.80
C PHE A 68 -4.29 -6.44 -10.64
N MET A 69 -5.23 -7.23 -10.12
CA MET A 69 -5.90 -8.30 -10.88
C MET A 69 -6.67 -7.72 -12.08
N VAL A 70 -7.47 -6.66 -11.85
CA VAL A 70 -8.23 -6.00 -12.93
C VAL A 70 -7.27 -5.35 -13.94
N GLY A 71 -6.21 -4.68 -13.48
CA GLY A 71 -5.19 -4.10 -14.35
C GLY A 71 -4.48 -5.17 -15.20
N TYR A 72 -4.12 -6.29 -14.59
CA TYR A 72 -3.48 -7.41 -15.28
C TYR A 72 -4.43 -8.06 -16.30
N ALA A 73 -5.74 -8.13 -16.03
CA ALA A 73 -6.72 -8.65 -16.98
C ALA A 73 -6.87 -7.75 -18.21
N TRP A 74 -6.69 -6.43 -18.07
CA TRP A 74 -6.86 -5.47 -19.17
C TRP A 74 -5.57 -5.25 -19.97
N GLN A 75 -4.43 -5.07 -19.30
CA GLN A 75 -3.14 -4.71 -19.89
C GLN A 75 -2.00 -5.35 -19.09
N LYS A 76 -1.66 -6.60 -19.44
CA LYS A 76 -0.66 -7.41 -18.72
C LYS A 76 0.71 -6.73 -18.67
N GLU A 77 1.26 -6.34 -19.82
CA GLU A 77 2.62 -5.80 -19.93
C GLU A 77 2.79 -4.50 -19.14
N MET A 78 1.85 -3.56 -19.29
CA MET A 78 1.89 -2.27 -18.59
C MET A 78 1.76 -2.43 -17.08
N THR A 79 0.89 -3.34 -16.62
CA THR A 79 0.67 -3.59 -15.19
C THR A 79 1.93 -4.17 -14.54
N VAL A 80 2.58 -5.13 -15.21
CA VAL A 80 3.84 -5.71 -14.72
C VAL A 80 4.95 -4.67 -14.74
N LEU A 81 5.08 -3.89 -15.82
CA LEU A 81 6.08 -2.83 -15.94
C LEU A 81 5.95 -1.78 -14.82
N ALA A 82 4.73 -1.32 -14.54
CA ALA A 82 4.46 -0.35 -13.48
C ALA A 82 4.73 -0.92 -12.08
N SER A 83 4.60 -2.24 -11.90
CA SER A 83 4.81 -2.91 -10.62
C SER A 83 6.29 -3.19 -10.28
N TYR A 84 7.19 -3.18 -11.26
CA TYR A 84 8.63 -3.40 -11.05
C TYR A 84 9.28 -2.50 -9.98
N PRO A 85 9.15 -1.16 -10.01
CA PRO A 85 9.80 -0.30 -9.01
C PRO A 85 9.28 -0.58 -7.59
N PHE A 86 7.99 -0.88 -7.44
CA PHE A 86 7.40 -1.22 -6.15
C PHE A 86 7.87 -2.59 -5.64
N ALA A 87 7.96 -3.57 -6.53
CA ALA A 87 8.47 -4.89 -6.19
C ALA A 87 9.95 -4.84 -5.74
N LEU A 88 10.80 -4.11 -6.47
CA LEU A 88 12.20 -3.93 -6.09
C LEU A 88 12.33 -3.21 -4.72
N SER A 89 11.52 -2.18 -4.47
CA SER A 89 11.50 -1.49 -3.17
C SER A 89 11.08 -2.42 -2.02
N SER A 90 10.10 -3.30 -2.22
CA SER A 90 9.73 -4.28 -1.19
C SER A 90 10.83 -5.28 -0.87
N VAL A 91 11.62 -5.70 -1.85
CA VAL A 91 12.75 -6.62 -1.61
C VAL A 91 13.78 -5.95 -0.70
N VAL A 92 14.14 -4.69 -0.96
CA VAL A 92 15.07 -3.92 -0.11
C VAL A 92 14.54 -3.80 1.31
N MET A 93 13.26 -3.47 1.46
CA MET A 93 12.61 -3.32 2.77
C MET A 93 12.57 -4.65 3.57
N ILE A 94 12.36 -5.78 2.89
CA ILE A 94 12.43 -7.11 3.52
C ILE A 94 13.85 -7.40 3.98
N ILE A 95 14.85 -7.15 3.13
CA ILE A 95 16.27 -7.37 3.47
C ILE A 95 16.66 -6.50 4.67
N GLU A 96 16.33 -5.21 4.64
CA GLU A 96 16.64 -4.27 5.72
C GLU A 96 16.07 -4.76 7.06
N ARG A 97 14.82 -5.22 7.06
CA ARG A 97 14.15 -5.77 8.25
C ARG A 97 14.78 -7.06 8.77
N TRP A 98 15.38 -7.87 7.91
CA TRP A 98 16.13 -9.06 8.31
C TRP A 98 17.53 -8.72 8.83
N THR A 99 18.18 -7.69 8.30
CA THR A 99 19.54 -7.28 8.70
C THR A 99 19.57 -6.41 9.95
N HIS A 100 18.53 -5.63 10.21
CA HIS A 100 18.40 -4.74 11.36
C HIS A 100 17.32 -5.22 12.37
N GLY A 101 16.91 -6.49 12.26
CA GLY A 101 15.94 -7.13 13.15
C GLY A 101 16.58 -7.82 14.34
#